data_AF-A0A0L0C2Z0-F1
#
_entry.id   AF-A0A0L0C2Z0-F1
#
_cell.length_a   1.000
_cell.length_b   1.000
_cell.length_c   1.000
_cell.angle_alpha   90.00
_cell.angle_beta   90.00
_cell.angle_gamma   90.00
#
_symmetry.space_group_name_H-M   'P 1'
#
loop_
_entity.id
_entity.type
_entity.pdbx_description
1 polymer ?
#
loop_
_entity_poly.entity_id
_entity_poly.type
_entity_poly.pdbx_seq_one_letter_code
_entity_poly.pdbx_strand_id
1 'polypeptide(L)'
;MAYDREVLRMIWEGQIALSFQADPDEIVGLQPENFYLMASRLSYLPLVTDKVKKYFSRFIAADQQDGVVWFDYNGIPLKLHYPIGILHDLQTDNDSQPWCLTIHFSKFPEDVLVKFDSKDLLESYFMSCLKEADVLKHRGQVISSMQKKEHNQLWIGIVNDKFDQFWAVNRRLMEPTGDLDTFRHVPVRFYSEDTNYMQKLISPLLESGTKKTVRDLLNELSTSNRKAIGIRTHGINIHEDTHLQWMSEHLSYPDNFLHLPNKFKIKEVFRKMPSANPKVYHERQTRQLCALHTLNNLFQSRQAFTKEQLDQICTNLNPNVWLNPHRSMLGLGNYDINVIMQALQLRNCEAAWFDKRKDPECIDLSVIVGFILNVPSDYKFGFITLPLHKRHWIAVRAIEGKYYNLDSKLHMPECIGTEQQLFAYLRQQLQANDRELFVIIESSANETDAPKKWLKDTNKSSSSDLPSTTMNGHVS
;
A
#
# COMPACT_ATOMS: atom_id res chain seq x y z
N MET A 1 26.51 30.37 -4.93
CA MET A 1 25.72 31.51 -4.39
C MET A 1 24.69 32.05 -5.38
N ALA A 2 25.05 32.57 -6.57
CA ALA A 2 24.05 33.04 -7.55
C ALA A 2 23.24 31.89 -8.17
N TYR A 3 23.93 30.82 -8.61
CA TYR A 3 23.31 29.62 -9.19
C TYR A 3 22.37 28.89 -8.21
N ASP A 4 22.69 28.87 -6.91
CA ASP A 4 21.84 28.23 -5.91
C ASP A 4 20.50 28.97 -5.72
N ARG A 5 20.50 30.31 -5.82
CA ARG A 5 19.26 31.10 -5.80
C ARG A 5 18.40 30.85 -7.03
N GLU A 6 19.01 30.58 -8.19
CA GLU A 6 18.28 30.18 -9.40
C GLU A 6 17.58 28.84 -9.20
N VAL A 7 18.23 27.86 -8.56
CA VAL A 7 17.58 26.58 -8.20
C VAL A 7 16.36 26.82 -7.30
N LEU A 8 16.49 27.62 -6.24
CA LEU A 8 15.36 27.97 -5.36
C LEU A 8 14.19 28.56 -6.14
N ARG A 9 14.50 29.42 -7.12
CA ARG A 9 13.50 30.08 -7.94
C ARG A 9 12.83 29.11 -8.91
N MET A 10 13.59 28.22 -9.54
CA MET A 10 13.05 27.16 -10.40
C MET A 10 12.13 26.20 -9.65
N ILE A 11 12.49 25.83 -8.41
CA ILE A 11 11.64 25.02 -7.55
C ILE A 11 10.36 25.78 -7.19
N TRP A 12 10.47 27.06 -6.87
CA TRP A 12 9.32 27.92 -6.55
C TRP A 12 8.34 28.06 -7.71
N GLU A 13 8.86 28.29 -8.91
CA GLU A 13 8.10 28.51 -10.14
C GLU A 13 7.57 27.19 -10.75
N GLY A 14 7.88 26.03 -10.16
CA GLY A 14 7.41 24.73 -10.62
C GLY A 14 5.89 24.58 -10.54
N GLN A 15 5.26 24.27 -11.69
CA GLN A 15 3.81 24.11 -11.80
C GLN A 15 3.40 22.72 -12.28
N ILE A 16 2.14 22.37 -12.02
CA ILE A 16 1.46 21.16 -12.51
C ILE A 16 0.18 21.59 -13.23
N ALA A 17 -0.04 21.05 -14.43
CA ALA A 17 -1.29 21.19 -15.14
C ALA A 17 -2.34 20.26 -14.51
N LEU A 18 -3.40 20.84 -13.94
CA LEU A 18 -4.52 20.14 -13.34
C LEU A 18 -5.75 20.22 -14.25
N SER A 19 -6.48 19.12 -14.35
CA SER A 19 -7.81 19.06 -14.95
C SER A 19 -8.79 18.60 -13.87
N PHE A 20 -9.76 19.41 -13.51
CA PHE A 20 -10.79 19.04 -12.55
C PHE A 20 -12.07 18.62 -13.28
N GLN A 21 -12.69 17.54 -12.82
CA GLN A 21 -14.02 17.11 -13.21
C GLN A 21 -14.86 16.89 -11.95
N ALA A 22 -16.16 17.18 -11.97
CA ALA A 22 -17.03 16.80 -10.86
C ALA A 22 -17.44 15.33 -10.99
N ASP A 23 -17.72 14.68 -9.87
CA ASP A 23 -18.26 13.32 -9.88
C ASP A 23 -19.59 13.28 -10.66
N PRO A 24 -19.71 12.42 -11.70
CA PRO A 24 -20.94 12.28 -12.50
C PRO A 24 -22.19 12.00 -11.67
N ASP A 25 -22.07 11.30 -10.54
CA ASP A 25 -23.19 10.93 -9.66
C ASP A 25 -23.69 12.12 -8.82
N GLU A 26 -22.89 13.19 -8.68
CA GLU A 26 -23.26 14.40 -7.92
C GLU A 26 -23.82 15.53 -8.80
N ILE A 27 -23.68 15.41 -10.12
CA ILE A 27 -24.10 16.43 -11.07
C ILE A 27 -25.62 16.40 -11.31
N VAL A 28 -26.23 17.58 -11.23
CA VAL A 28 -27.64 17.81 -11.58
C VAL A 28 -27.73 18.52 -12.92
N GLY A 29 -28.33 17.84 -13.91
CA GLY A 29 -28.61 18.41 -15.23
C GLY A 29 -27.49 18.18 -16.24
N LEU A 30 -26.99 19.26 -16.85
CA LEU A 30 -25.95 19.17 -17.88
C LEU A 30 -24.59 18.88 -17.25
N GLN A 31 -23.86 17.93 -17.83
CA GLN A 31 -22.46 17.65 -17.47
C GLN A 31 -21.60 18.90 -17.73
N PRO A 32 -20.89 19.44 -16.72
CA PRO A 32 -20.00 20.58 -16.87
C PRO A 32 -18.73 20.20 -17.64
N GLU A 33 -18.12 21.18 -18.29
CA GLU A 33 -16.80 21.00 -18.88
C GLU A 33 -15.72 20.90 -17.79
N ASN A 34 -14.61 20.24 -18.10
CA ASN A 34 -13.48 20.16 -17.19
C ASN A 34 -12.89 21.55 -16.93
N PHE A 35 -12.50 21.80 -15.67
CA PHE A 35 -11.85 23.04 -15.29
C PHE A 35 -10.32 22.84 -15.26
N TYR A 36 -9.60 23.60 -16.08
CA TYR A 36 -8.14 23.49 -16.16
C TYR A 36 -7.44 24.59 -15.36
N LEU A 37 -6.35 24.23 -14.66
CA LEU A 37 -5.58 25.16 -13.85
C LEU A 37 -4.09 24.77 -13.84
N MET A 38 -3.20 25.75 -14.02
CA MET A 38 -1.79 25.59 -13.65
C MET A 38 -1.64 25.92 -12.17
N ALA A 39 -1.24 24.93 -11.35
CA ALA A 39 -1.06 25.11 -9.92
C ALA A 39 0.40 24.97 -9.51
N SER A 40 0.86 25.79 -8.57
CA SER A 40 2.21 25.66 -7.99
C SER A 40 2.35 24.32 -7.27
N ARG A 41 3.47 23.62 -7.50
CA ARG A 41 3.86 22.39 -6.80
C ARG A 41 3.94 22.58 -5.30
N LEU A 42 4.32 23.79 -4.88
CA LEU A 42 4.58 24.12 -3.47
C LEU A 42 3.32 24.53 -2.71
N SER A 43 2.20 24.75 -3.41
CA SER A 43 0.93 25.12 -2.81
C SER A 43 0.13 23.88 -2.39
N TYR A 44 -1.06 24.11 -1.83
CA TYR A 44 -1.99 23.08 -1.36
C TYR A 44 -3.31 23.22 -2.13
N LEU A 45 -4.00 22.11 -2.38
CA LEU A 45 -5.28 22.12 -3.13
C LEU A 45 -6.27 23.15 -2.58
N PRO A 46 -6.56 23.23 -1.26
CA PRO A 46 -7.52 24.19 -0.72
C PRO A 46 -7.17 25.67 -0.96
N LEU A 47 -5.90 26.00 -1.23
CA LEU A 47 -5.49 27.39 -1.50
C LEU A 47 -5.74 27.82 -2.95
N VAL A 48 -5.78 26.87 -3.88
CA VAL A 48 -5.82 27.16 -5.33
C VAL A 48 -7.17 26.81 -5.97
N THR A 49 -8.05 26.11 -5.26
CA THR A 49 -9.31 25.58 -5.81
C THR A 49 -10.56 26.41 -5.50
N ASP A 50 -10.44 27.63 -4.97
CA ASP A 50 -11.61 28.50 -4.71
C ASP A 50 -12.46 28.75 -5.97
N LYS A 51 -11.80 28.98 -7.11
CA LYS A 51 -12.47 29.17 -8.41
C LYS A 51 -13.07 27.86 -8.95
N VAL A 52 -12.41 26.74 -8.70
CA VAL A 52 -12.85 25.39 -9.10
C VAL A 52 -14.13 25.04 -8.35
N LYS A 53 -14.15 25.20 -7.01
CA LYS A 53 -15.33 25.01 -6.16
C LYS A 53 -16.51 25.86 -6.64
N LYS A 54 -16.29 27.15 -6.89
CA LYS A 54 -17.34 28.09 -7.35
C LYS A 54 -17.88 27.77 -8.75
N TYR A 55 -17.08 27.17 -9.61
CA TYR A 55 -17.51 26.74 -10.94
C TYR A 55 -18.42 25.52 -10.85
N PHE A 56 -17.95 24.44 -10.21
CA PHE A 56 -18.68 23.18 -10.14
C PHE A 56 -19.92 23.25 -9.23
N SER A 57 -19.93 24.08 -8.18
CA SER A 57 -21.08 24.19 -7.28
C SER A 57 -22.39 24.56 -7.98
N ARG A 58 -22.34 25.19 -9.16
CA ARG A 58 -23.51 25.55 -9.97
C ARG A 58 -24.23 24.35 -10.58
N PHE A 59 -23.54 23.22 -10.65
CA PHE A 59 -24.03 21.97 -11.24
C PHE A 59 -24.36 20.92 -10.17
N ILE A 60 -24.24 21.27 -8.89
CA ILE A 60 -24.48 20.36 -7.75
C ILE A 60 -25.83 20.71 -7.11
N ALA A 61 -26.50 19.70 -6.53
CA ALA A 61 -27.75 19.89 -5.80
C ALA A 61 -27.60 20.92 -4.67
N ALA A 62 -28.62 21.78 -4.49
CA ALA A 62 -28.55 22.95 -3.61
C ALA A 62 -28.23 22.62 -2.13
N ASP A 63 -28.64 21.44 -1.66
CA ASP A 63 -28.35 20.92 -0.32
C ASP A 63 -26.90 20.45 -0.13
N GLN A 64 -26.15 20.27 -1.22
CA GLN A 64 -24.76 19.80 -1.22
C GLN A 64 -23.75 20.88 -1.64
N GLN A 65 -24.20 22.03 -2.17
CA GLN A 65 -23.31 23.11 -2.65
C GLN A 65 -22.38 23.66 -1.57
N ASP A 66 -22.85 23.70 -0.32
CA ASP A 66 -22.09 24.18 0.84
C ASP A 66 -21.27 23.08 1.53
N GLY A 67 -21.24 21.87 0.95
CA GLY A 67 -20.47 20.73 1.45
C GLY A 67 -18.96 20.98 1.55
N VAL A 68 -18.31 20.15 2.38
CA VAL A 68 -16.85 20.10 2.49
C VAL A 68 -16.31 19.42 1.24
N VAL A 69 -15.60 20.19 0.42
CA VAL A 69 -15.03 19.69 -0.82
C VAL A 69 -13.83 18.81 -0.55
N TRP A 70 -13.74 17.69 -1.26
CA TRP A 70 -12.55 16.84 -1.29
C TRP A 70 -12.25 16.41 -2.73
N PHE A 71 -11.05 15.84 -2.92
CA PHE A 71 -10.56 15.46 -4.24
C PHE A 71 -10.05 14.03 -4.21
N ASP A 72 -10.23 13.30 -5.31
CA ASP A 72 -9.60 12.00 -5.53
C ASP A 72 -8.84 11.95 -6.86
N TYR A 73 -7.93 10.99 -6.94
CA TYR A 73 -7.32 10.54 -8.19
C TYR A 73 -7.50 9.03 -8.31
N ASN A 74 -8.19 8.56 -9.36
CA ASN A 74 -8.47 7.13 -9.60
C ASN A 74 -9.12 6.42 -8.39
N GLY A 75 -10.04 7.09 -7.70
CA GLY A 75 -10.73 6.57 -6.51
C GLY A 75 -9.92 6.66 -5.21
N ILE A 76 -8.72 7.23 -5.25
CA ILE A 76 -7.86 7.41 -4.06
C ILE A 76 -8.03 8.83 -3.52
N PRO A 77 -8.61 9.03 -2.32
CA PRO A 77 -8.77 10.35 -1.72
C PRO A 77 -7.43 11.05 -1.46
N LEU A 78 -7.34 12.32 -1.83
CA LEU A 78 -6.12 13.11 -1.72
C LEU A 78 -6.03 13.85 -0.37
N LYS A 79 -4.90 13.68 0.31
CA LYS A 79 -4.60 14.35 1.58
C LYS A 79 -4.34 15.84 1.37
N LEU A 80 -5.35 16.67 1.66
CA LEU A 80 -5.34 18.12 1.37
C LEU A 80 -4.21 18.92 2.06
N HIS A 81 -3.63 18.38 3.12
CA HIS A 81 -2.50 18.98 3.84
C HIS A 81 -1.13 18.65 3.24
N TYR A 82 -1.07 17.85 2.18
CA TYR A 82 0.17 17.64 1.44
C TYR A 82 0.28 18.65 0.30
N PRO A 83 1.49 19.20 0.08
CA PRO A 83 1.79 19.97 -1.12
C PRO A 83 1.36 19.25 -2.41
N ILE A 84 0.83 20.00 -3.38
CA ILE A 84 0.33 19.48 -4.67
C ILE A 84 1.41 18.68 -5.40
N GLY A 85 2.67 19.14 -5.36
CA GLY A 85 3.81 18.46 -5.96
C GLY A 85 4.01 17.05 -5.42
N ILE A 86 3.80 16.84 -4.12
CA ILE A 86 3.96 15.53 -3.47
C ILE A 86 2.80 14.61 -3.84
N LEU A 87 1.56 15.12 -3.77
CA LEU A 87 0.38 14.35 -4.15
C LEU A 87 0.51 13.87 -5.60
N HIS A 88 1.00 14.72 -6.51
CA HIS A 88 1.28 14.36 -7.89
C HIS A 88 2.40 13.32 -8.00
N ASP A 89 3.55 13.56 -7.37
CA ASP A 89 4.73 12.69 -7.49
C ASP A 89 4.52 11.30 -6.85
N LEU A 90 3.56 11.15 -5.91
CA LEU A 90 3.17 9.87 -5.31
C LEU A 90 2.31 9.00 -6.23
N GLN A 91 1.51 9.62 -7.11
CA GLN A 91 0.47 8.92 -7.85
C GLN A 91 0.83 8.70 -9.33
N THR A 92 1.92 9.29 -9.82
CA THR A 92 2.29 9.28 -11.24
C THR A 92 3.53 8.43 -11.53
N ASP A 93 3.30 7.18 -11.92
CA ASP A 93 4.25 6.40 -12.72
C ASP A 93 4.15 6.73 -14.23
N ASN A 94 3.05 7.38 -14.65
CA ASN A 94 2.80 7.83 -16.02
C ASN A 94 2.86 9.37 -16.11
N ASP A 95 3.66 9.89 -17.04
CA ASP A 95 3.77 11.33 -17.37
C ASP A 95 2.52 11.90 -18.08
N SER A 96 1.34 11.33 -17.88
CA SER A 96 0.11 11.79 -18.51
C SER A 96 -0.32 13.13 -17.90
N GLN A 97 -0.13 14.21 -18.66
CA GLN A 97 -0.64 15.54 -18.34
C GLN A 97 -1.87 15.84 -19.22
N PRO A 98 -2.86 16.60 -18.72
CA PRO A 98 -2.95 17.16 -17.37
C PRO A 98 -3.30 16.10 -16.30
N TRP A 99 -2.95 16.36 -15.04
CA TRP A 99 -3.31 15.50 -13.91
C TRP A 99 -4.81 15.67 -13.61
N CYS A 100 -5.60 14.65 -13.95
CA CYS A 100 -7.06 14.68 -13.86
C CYS A 100 -7.54 14.34 -12.45
N LEU A 101 -8.13 15.31 -11.75
CA LEU A 101 -8.68 15.16 -10.41
C LEU A 101 -10.19 15.19 -10.44
N THR A 102 -10.83 14.34 -9.65
CA THR A 102 -12.28 14.41 -9.42
C THR A 102 -12.54 15.26 -8.18
N ILE A 103 -13.43 16.25 -8.28
CA ILE A 103 -13.92 17.06 -7.16
C ILE A 103 -15.26 16.50 -6.68
N HIS A 104 -15.39 16.37 -5.36
CA HIS A 104 -16.58 15.89 -4.67
C HIS A 104 -17.12 16.94 -3.71
N PHE A 105 -18.45 17.01 -3.60
CA PHE A 105 -19.19 17.91 -2.71
C PHE A 105 -19.93 17.15 -1.61
N SER A 106 -20.10 15.84 -1.75
CA SER A 106 -20.75 14.97 -0.77
C SER A 106 -19.84 13.81 -0.34
N LYS A 107 -20.34 12.91 0.52
CA LYS A 107 -19.66 11.65 0.92
C LYS A 107 -18.19 11.83 1.33
N PHE A 108 -17.89 12.87 2.12
CA PHE A 108 -16.52 13.13 2.57
C PHE A 108 -15.97 11.89 3.32
N PRO A 109 -14.78 11.36 2.94
CA PRO A 109 -14.20 10.16 3.56
C PRO A 109 -13.57 10.52 4.91
N GLU A 110 -14.40 10.68 5.95
CA GLU A 110 -14.00 11.08 7.31
C GLU A 110 -13.03 10.09 8.00
N ASP A 111 -13.03 8.85 7.53
CA ASP A 111 -12.19 7.75 7.96
C ASP A 111 -10.77 7.80 7.39
N VAL A 112 -10.54 8.55 6.30
CA VAL A 112 -9.22 8.66 5.63
C VAL A 112 -8.70 10.10 5.56
N LEU A 113 -9.58 11.09 5.47
CA LEU A 113 -9.22 12.50 5.31
C LEU A 113 -9.58 13.33 6.55
N VAL A 114 -8.75 14.33 6.82
CA VAL A 114 -9.04 15.38 7.79
C VAL A 114 -9.70 16.54 7.06
N LYS A 115 -10.82 17.03 7.61
CA LYS A 115 -11.52 18.21 7.08
C LYS A 115 -10.66 19.46 7.22
N PHE A 116 -10.47 20.19 6.11
CA PHE A 116 -9.81 21.49 6.07
C PHE A 116 -10.85 22.57 5.77
N ASP A 117 -11.66 22.89 6.78
CA ASP A 117 -12.81 23.79 6.63
C ASP A 117 -12.41 25.28 6.64
N SER A 118 -11.14 25.59 6.93
CA SER A 118 -10.61 26.95 6.91
C SER A 118 -9.15 27.01 6.47
N LYS A 119 -8.77 28.16 5.89
CA LYS A 119 -7.36 28.47 5.56
C LYS A 119 -6.49 28.54 6.82
N ASP A 120 -7.07 28.89 7.97
CA ASP A 120 -6.38 28.98 9.27
C ASP A 120 -5.89 27.61 9.78
N LEU A 121 -6.64 26.53 9.52
CA LEU A 121 -6.22 25.18 9.89
C LEU A 121 -5.01 24.74 9.06
N LEU A 122 -5.01 25.08 7.77
CA LEU A 122 -3.90 24.80 6.88
C LEU A 122 -2.66 25.65 7.24
N GLU A 123 -2.85 26.92 7.58
CA GLU A 123 -1.79 27.78 8.12
C GLU A 123 -1.19 27.17 9.40
N SER A 124 -2.05 26.70 10.31
CA SER A 124 -1.61 26.07 11.57
C SER A 124 -0.81 24.79 11.31
N TYR A 125 -1.25 23.95 10.36
CA TYR A 125 -0.51 22.76 9.93
C TYR A 125 0.84 23.12 9.32
N PHE A 126 0.88 24.09 8.42
CA PHE A 126 2.11 24.61 7.80
C PHE A 126 3.10 25.11 8.86
N MET A 127 2.64 25.93 9.81
CA MET A 127 3.46 26.45 10.89
C MET A 127 3.93 25.35 11.86
N SER A 128 3.14 24.30 12.06
CA SER A 128 3.55 23.12 12.84
C SER A 128 4.72 22.40 12.17
N CYS A 129 4.64 22.16 10.85
CA CYS A 129 5.72 21.54 10.09
C CYS A 129 6.99 22.38 10.11
N LEU A 130 6.89 23.70 9.90
CA LEU A 130 8.02 24.62 10.00
C LEU A 130 8.72 24.56 11.36
N LYS A 131 7.95 24.53 12.46
CA LYS A 131 8.49 24.40 13.82
C LYS A 131 9.18 23.06 14.02
N GLU A 132 8.58 21.98 13.54
CA GLU A 132 9.16 20.64 13.59
C GLU A 132 10.50 20.59 12.83
N ALA A 133 10.55 21.12 11.62
CA ALA A 133 11.77 21.20 10.82
C ALA A 133 12.87 22.01 11.53
N ASP A 134 12.52 23.14 12.17
CA ASP A 134 13.48 23.93 12.94
C ASP A 134 13.95 23.24 14.22
N VAL A 135 13.11 22.41 14.86
CA VAL A 135 13.54 21.54 15.97
C VAL A 135 14.62 20.56 15.51
N LEU A 136 14.45 19.97 14.33
CA LEU A 136 15.43 19.04 13.75
C LEU A 136 16.74 19.74 13.36
N LYS A 137 16.65 20.93 12.76
CA LYS A 137 17.83 21.69 12.28
C LYS A 137 18.56 22.43 13.40
N HIS A 138 17.83 23.15 14.24
CA HIS A 138 18.35 24.17 15.17
C HIS A 138 17.78 24.07 16.59
N ARG A 139 17.13 22.95 16.96
CA ARG A 139 16.45 22.78 18.26
C ARG A 139 15.32 23.80 18.49
N GLY A 140 14.75 24.36 17.42
CA GLY A 140 13.63 25.31 17.48
C GLY A 140 14.06 26.75 17.82
N GLN A 141 15.37 27.03 17.88
CA GLN A 141 15.88 28.33 18.31
C GLN A 141 15.58 29.44 17.30
N VAL A 142 15.75 29.16 16.00
CA VAL A 142 15.60 30.18 14.95
C VAL A 142 14.14 30.59 14.85
N ILE A 143 13.21 29.64 14.74
CA ILE A 143 11.79 29.94 14.58
C ILE A 143 11.18 30.58 15.83
N SER A 144 11.68 30.21 17.03
CA SER A 144 11.24 30.81 18.30
C SER A 144 11.75 32.24 18.48
N SER A 145 12.85 32.62 17.82
CA SER A 145 13.37 33.99 17.81
C SER A 145 12.62 34.93 16.85
N MET A 146 11.79 34.39 15.96
CA MET A 146 11.05 35.17 14.97
C MET A 146 9.82 35.83 15.58
N GLN A 147 9.49 37.02 15.07
CA GLN A 147 8.28 37.75 15.44
C GLN A 147 7.05 37.19 14.71
N LYS A 148 5.85 37.37 15.29
CA LYS A 148 4.57 36.96 14.67
C LYS A 148 4.40 37.48 13.23
N LYS A 149 4.88 38.70 12.95
CA LYS A 149 4.85 39.27 11.59
C LYS A 149 5.68 38.48 10.58
N GLU A 150 6.79 37.88 11.03
CA GLU A 150 7.66 37.06 10.18
C GLU A 150 7.03 35.70 9.92
N HIS A 151 6.36 35.09 10.91
CA HIS A 151 5.54 33.88 10.71
C HIS A 151 4.44 34.13 9.68
N ASN A 152 3.70 35.23 9.82
CA ASN A 152 2.67 35.63 8.86
C ASN A 152 3.26 35.90 7.46
N GLN A 153 4.47 36.47 7.38
CA GLN A 153 5.14 36.72 6.11
C GLN A 153 5.52 35.42 5.38
N LEU A 154 5.94 34.37 6.09
CA LEU A 154 6.17 33.04 5.52
C LEU A 154 4.88 32.48 4.92
N TRP A 155 3.77 32.53 5.66
CA TRP A 155 2.47 32.03 5.19
C TRP A 155 1.95 32.80 3.96
N ILE A 156 1.89 34.13 4.06
CA ILE A 156 1.41 35.00 2.97
C ILE A 156 2.30 34.86 1.72
N GLY A 157 3.60 34.63 1.90
CA GLY A 157 4.52 34.35 0.80
C GLY A 157 4.09 33.16 -0.05
N ILE A 158 3.58 32.09 0.57
CA ILE A 158 3.06 30.91 -0.14
C ILE A 158 1.69 31.20 -0.76
N VAL A 159 0.76 31.76 0.04
CA VAL A 159 -0.62 32.01 -0.39
C VAL A 159 -0.67 32.92 -1.63
N ASN A 160 0.21 33.91 -1.70
CA ASN A 160 0.27 34.89 -2.80
C ASN A 160 1.34 34.58 -3.85
N ASP A 161 2.01 33.43 -3.75
CA ASP A 161 3.07 33.00 -4.66
C ASP A 161 4.19 34.06 -4.81
N LYS A 162 4.69 34.58 -3.68
CA LYS A 162 5.71 35.63 -3.59
C LYS A 162 7.03 35.10 -3.05
N PHE A 163 7.88 34.63 -3.97
CA PHE A 163 9.22 34.11 -3.70
C PHE A 163 10.06 35.01 -2.78
N ASP A 164 10.28 36.28 -3.14
CA ASP A 164 11.16 37.18 -2.37
C ASP A 164 10.58 37.48 -0.97
N GLN A 165 9.25 37.53 -0.84
CA GLN A 165 8.59 37.72 0.45
C GLN A 165 8.83 36.53 1.38
N PHE A 166 8.70 35.30 0.87
CA PHE A 166 8.95 34.08 1.61
C PHE A 166 10.43 33.95 2.00
N TRP A 167 11.32 34.05 1.02
CA TRP A 167 12.76 33.81 1.21
C TRP A 167 13.48 34.90 2.00
N ALA A 168 12.93 36.11 2.09
CA ALA A 168 13.44 37.16 2.98
C ALA A 168 13.49 36.69 4.45
N VAL A 169 12.54 35.83 4.86
CA VAL A 169 12.46 35.24 6.20
C VAL A 169 13.04 33.81 6.21
N ASN A 170 12.64 32.97 5.25
CA ASN A 170 12.99 31.54 5.25
C ASN A 170 14.49 31.27 5.18
N ARG A 171 15.29 32.18 4.57
CA ARG A 171 16.75 32.06 4.53
C ARG A 171 17.39 31.85 5.90
N ARG A 172 16.85 32.50 6.96
CA ARG A 172 17.33 32.34 8.34
C ARG A 172 17.17 30.90 8.85
N LEU A 173 16.13 30.20 8.38
CA LEU A 173 15.86 28.80 8.72
C LEU A 173 16.71 27.84 7.88
N MET A 174 17.40 28.32 6.85
CA MET A 174 18.28 27.49 6.01
C MET A 174 19.77 27.76 6.27
N GLU A 175 20.09 28.65 7.22
CA GLU A 175 21.46 28.92 7.67
C GLU A 175 21.82 28.03 8.86
N PRO A 176 22.93 27.28 8.81
CA PRO A 176 23.46 26.57 9.97
C PRO A 176 23.73 27.51 11.16
N THR A 177 23.62 27.00 12.39
CA THR A 177 23.85 27.81 13.60
C THR A 177 25.30 27.72 14.09
N GLY A 178 25.91 28.87 14.39
CA GLY A 178 27.26 28.96 14.96
C GLY A 178 28.35 28.65 13.93
N ASP A 179 29.40 27.95 14.35
CA ASP A 179 30.53 27.55 13.50
C ASP A 179 30.28 26.22 12.75
N LEU A 180 29.03 25.76 12.70
CA LEU A 180 28.67 24.51 12.02
C LEU A 180 28.47 24.76 10.52
N ASP A 181 29.00 23.86 9.69
CA ASP A 181 28.79 23.90 8.23
C ASP A 181 27.52 23.15 7.77
N THR A 182 26.73 22.61 8.71
CA THR A 182 25.53 21.80 8.44
C THR A 182 24.45 21.98 9.50
N PHE A 183 23.22 21.55 9.19
CA PHE A 183 22.16 21.37 10.18
C PHE A 183 22.51 20.26 11.18
N ARG A 184 21.76 20.20 12.29
CA ARG A 184 21.88 19.08 13.23
C ARG A 184 21.30 17.78 12.66
N HIS A 185 20.10 17.85 12.09
CA HIS A 185 19.48 16.77 11.33
C HIS A 185 18.77 17.35 10.10
N VAL A 186 18.66 16.54 9.05
CA VAL A 186 17.93 16.88 7.83
C VAL A 186 16.44 16.56 8.05
N PRO A 187 15.53 17.55 7.95
CA PRO A 187 14.09 17.29 7.99
C PRO A 187 13.66 16.56 6.71
N VAL A 188 13.27 15.30 6.85
CA VAL A 188 12.92 14.46 5.70
C VAL A 188 11.75 13.53 6.01
N ARG A 189 10.83 13.40 5.05
CA ARG A 189 9.69 12.49 5.09
C ARG A 189 9.78 11.53 3.91
N PHE A 190 9.79 10.23 4.22
CA PHE A 190 9.84 9.16 3.22
C PHE A 190 8.45 8.59 3.03
N TYR A 191 7.88 8.73 1.84
CA TYR A 191 6.50 8.33 1.57
C TYR A 191 6.43 6.94 0.97
N SER A 192 5.46 6.13 1.41
CA SER A 192 5.11 4.83 0.83
C SER A 192 3.95 4.96 -0.18
N GLU A 193 3.71 3.88 -0.93
CA GLU A 193 2.64 3.79 -1.95
C GLU A 193 1.24 4.05 -1.37
N ASP A 194 1.02 3.79 -0.08
CA ASP A 194 -0.23 4.09 0.64
C ASP A 194 -0.38 5.57 1.05
N THR A 195 0.48 6.46 0.52
CA THR A 195 0.56 7.90 0.81
C THR A 195 0.91 8.25 2.26
N ASN A 196 1.27 7.28 3.10
CA ASN A 196 1.78 7.57 4.44
C ASN A 196 3.27 7.87 4.38
N TYR A 197 3.78 8.67 5.32
CA TYR A 197 5.20 8.91 5.44
C TYR A 197 5.76 8.38 6.75
N MET A 198 7.02 7.92 6.66
CA MET A 198 7.86 7.66 7.80
C MET A 198 8.90 8.76 7.94
N GLN A 199 9.21 9.13 9.17
CA GLN A 199 10.24 10.11 9.49
C GLN A 199 11.34 9.44 10.31
N LYS A 200 12.60 9.70 9.96
CA LYS A 200 13.79 9.22 10.65
C LYS A 200 14.69 10.39 10.99
N LEU A 201 15.49 10.25 12.05
CA LEU A 201 16.55 11.21 12.37
C LEU A 201 17.73 10.98 11.42
N ILE A 202 17.86 11.82 10.40
CA ILE A 202 18.93 11.73 9.41
C ILE A 202 20.00 12.78 9.70
N SER A 203 21.23 12.33 9.94
CA SER A 203 22.40 13.21 10.05
C SER A 203 22.85 13.67 8.65
N PRO A 204 23.18 14.98 8.45
CA PRO A 204 23.77 15.46 7.20
C PRO A 204 25.24 15.05 7.03
N LEU A 205 25.87 14.49 8.06
CA LEU A 205 27.26 14.03 8.07
C LEU A 205 27.35 12.52 8.27
N LEU A 206 28.36 11.90 7.66
CA LEU A 206 28.81 10.56 7.99
C LEU A 206 29.59 10.54 9.32
N GLU A 207 29.85 9.36 9.87
CA GLU A 207 30.66 9.19 11.09
C GLU A 207 32.10 9.74 10.92
N SER A 208 32.62 9.77 9.69
CA SER A 208 33.89 10.39 9.32
C SER A 208 33.89 11.92 9.38
N GLY A 209 32.73 12.55 9.54
CA GLY A 209 32.55 14.02 9.48
C GLY A 209 32.38 14.57 8.07
N THR A 210 32.41 13.75 7.01
CA THR A 210 32.17 14.20 5.63
C THR A 210 30.66 14.37 5.36
N LYS A 211 30.31 15.31 4.46
CA LYS A 211 28.91 15.55 4.06
C LYS A 211 28.32 14.29 3.42
N LYS A 212 27.15 13.89 3.93
CA LYS A 212 26.42 12.71 3.48
C LYS A 212 25.79 12.96 2.12
N THR A 213 25.85 11.99 1.22
CA THR A 213 25.28 12.03 -0.12
C THR A 213 23.94 11.30 -0.20
N VAL A 214 23.23 11.46 -1.31
CA VAL A 214 22.05 10.64 -1.65
C VAL A 214 22.40 9.15 -1.68
N ARG A 215 23.58 8.77 -2.20
CA ARG A 215 24.04 7.38 -2.22
C ARG A 215 24.11 6.80 -0.81
N ASP A 216 24.67 7.56 0.12
CA ASP A 216 24.79 7.14 1.52
C ASP A 216 23.41 6.98 2.16
N LEU A 217 22.48 7.89 1.87
CA LEU A 217 21.10 7.78 2.34
C LEU A 217 20.40 6.55 1.75
N LEU A 218 20.55 6.30 0.45
CA LEU A 218 19.98 5.11 -0.20
C LEU A 218 20.53 3.81 0.41
N ASN A 219 21.81 3.78 0.74
CA ASN A 219 22.42 2.65 1.44
C ASN A 219 21.86 2.47 2.86
N GLU A 220 21.66 3.57 3.61
CA GLU A 220 21.05 3.54 4.95
C GLU A 220 19.58 3.10 4.93
N LEU A 221 18.83 3.50 3.91
CA LEU A 221 17.42 3.10 3.73
C LEU A 221 17.27 1.68 3.18
N SER A 222 18.34 1.13 2.59
CA SER A 222 18.34 -0.22 2.06
C SER A 222 18.41 -1.26 3.19
N THR A 223 17.73 -2.37 2.99
CA THR A 223 17.73 -3.54 3.87
C THR A 223 18.15 -4.78 3.10
N SER A 224 18.30 -5.91 3.78
CA SER A 224 18.61 -7.20 3.15
C SER A 224 17.61 -7.57 2.04
N ASN A 225 16.34 -7.17 2.19
CA ASN A 225 15.23 -7.57 1.34
C ASN A 225 14.72 -6.44 0.41
N ARG A 226 15.05 -5.17 0.67
CA ARG A 226 14.61 -4.01 -0.11
C ARG A 226 15.79 -3.10 -0.41
N LYS A 227 16.04 -2.79 -1.68
CA LYS A 227 17.08 -1.84 -2.09
C LYS A 227 16.42 -0.52 -2.48
N ALA A 228 16.80 0.56 -1.81
CA ALA A 228 16.47 1.90 -2.28
C ALA A 228 17.28 2.16 -3.56
N ILE A 229 16.61 2.54 -4.66
CA ILE A 229 17.26 2.64 -5.97
C ILE A 229 17.33 4.05 -6.53
N GLY A 230 16.72 5.01 -5.85
CA GLY A 230 16.73 6.39 -6.26
C GLY A 230 15.82 7.23 -5.37
N ILE A 231 16.04 8.53 -5.42
CA ILE A 231 15.24 9.52 -4.72
C ILE A 231 14.66 10.47 -5.78
N ARG A 232 13.36 10.72 -5.69
CA ARG A 232 12.65 11.72 -6.50
C ARG A 232 12.08 12.78 -5.57
N THR A 233 12.10 14.04 -6.00
CA THR A 233 11.38 15.15 -5.36
C THR A 233 11.17 16.26 -6.39
N HIS A 234 10.12 17.07 -6.24
CA HIS A 234 9.77 18.13 -7.22
C HIS A 234 9.65 17.63 -8.67
N GLY A 235 9.22 16.39 -8.86
CA GLY A 235 9.09 15.75 -10.17
C GLY A 235 10.42 15.27 -10.78
N ILE A 236 11.57 15.52 -10.17
CA ILE A 236 12.90 15.20 -10.72
C ILE A 236 13.61 14.08 -9.93
N ASN A 237 14.40 13.27 -10.63
CA ASN A 237 15.29 12.29 -9.99
C ASN A 237 16.56 13.00 -9.52
N ILE A 238 17.00 12.70 -8.30
CA ILE A 238 18.18 13.32 -7.71
C ILE A 238 19.40 12.43 -7.93
N HIS A 239 20.50 13.04 -8.35
CA HIS A 239 21.77 12.36 -8.56
C HIS A 239 22.33 11.82 -7.22
N GLU A 240 22.95 10.63 -7.27
CA GLU A 240 23.43 9.93 -6.08
C GLU A 240 24.55 10.67 -5.32
N ASP A 241 25.34 11.48 -6.03
CA ASP A 241 26.45 12.24 -5.42
C ASP A 241 26.00 13.58 -4.81
N THR A 242 24.71 13.93 -4.90
CA THR A 242 24.20 15.18 -4.33
C THR A 242 24.26 15.13 -2.79
N HIS A 243 24.80 16.17 -2.17
CA HIS A 243 24.88 16.26 -0.70
C HIS A 243 23.51 16.52 -0.07
N LEU A 244 23.17 15.79 0.99
CA LEU A 244 21.90 15.92 1.71
C LEU A 244 21.70 17.31 2.32
N GLN A 245 22.78 17.92 2.83
CA GLN A 245 22.72 19.28 3.37
C GLN A 245 22.26 20.27 2.29
N TRP A 246 22.87 20.21 1.11
CA TRP A 246 22.50 21.09 -0.01
C TRP A 246 21.07 20.82 -0.48
N MET A 247 20.63 19.55 -0.53
CA MET A 247 19.23 19.24 -0.83
C MET A 247 18.29 19.88 0.20
N SER A 248 18.61 19.79 1.48
CA SER A 248 17.77 20.35 2.55
C SER A 248 17.65 21.87 2.45
N GLU A 249 18.69 22.56 2.00
CA GLU A 249 18.69 24.01 1.80
C GLU A 249 17.92 24.43 0.54
N HIS A 250 18.02 23.65 -0.55
CA HIS A 250 17.60 24.11 -1.89
C HIS A 250 16.40 23.38 -2.49
N LEU A 251 16.08 22.18 -2.02
CA LEU A 251 15.00 21.33 -2.51
C LEU A 251 13.93 21.03 -1.45
N SER A 252 14.04 21.58 -0.24
CA SER A 252 12.94 21.50 0.72
C SER A 252 11.72 22.26 0.22
N TYR A 253 10.54 21.76 0.54
CA TYR A 253 9.30 22.51 0.34
C TYR A 253 9.25 23.70 1.32
N PRO A 254 8.30 24.65 1.15
CA PRO A 254 8.19 25.79 2.04
C PRO A 254 8.01 25.44 3.53
N ASP A 255 7.47 24.25 3.82
CA ASP A 255 7.36 23.70 5.17
C ASP A 255 8.70 23.23 5.77
N ASN A 256 9.80 23.42 5.03
CA ASN A 256 11.18 23.10 5.38
C ASN A 256 11.49 21.59 5.47
N PHE A 257 10.64 20.74 4.88
CA PHE A 257 10.89 19.31 4.74
C PHE A 257 11.31 18.93 3.33
N LEU A 258 12.24 17.98 3.24
CA LEU A 258 12.44 17.17 2.05
C LEU A 258 11.38 16.08 2.00
N HIS A 259 10.53 16.13 0.99
CA HIS A 259 9.49 15.14 0.76
C HIS A 259 9.92 14.18 -0.34
N LEU A 260 10.14 12.92 0.05
CA LEU A 260 10.76 11.90 -0.78
C LEU A 260 9.80 10.73 -0.98
N PRO A 261 9.00 10.73 -2.06
CA PRO A 261 8.30 9.53 -2.52
C PRO A 261 9.30 8.40 -2.79
N ASN A 262 9.15 7.28 -2.08
CA ASN A 262 10.10 6.20 -2.16
C ASN A 262 9.99 5.46 -3.50
N LYS A 263 11.12 5.28 -4.19
CA LYS A 263 11.28 4.24 -5.21
C LYS A 263 12.19 3.15 -4.66
N PHE A 264 11.59 2.06 -4.18
CA PHE A 264 12.32 0.85 -3.83
C PHE A 264 12.25 -0.15 -4.99
N LYS A 265 13.35 -0.83 -5.29
CA LYS A 265 13.28 -2.13 -5.97
C LYS A 265 13.37 -3.21 -4.91
N ILE A 266 12.39 -4.10 -4.92
CA ILE A 266 12.54 -5.39 -4.28
C ILE A 266 13.68 -6.10 -5.02
N LYS A 267 14.71 -6.55 -4.30
CA LYS A 267 15.72 -7.42 -4.93
C LYS A 267 14.98 -8.71 -5.28
N GLU A 268 14.79 -8.99 -6.57
CA GLU A 268 14.37 -10.33 -7.00
C GLU A 268 15.39 -11.33 -6.47
N VAL A 269 15.00 -12.13 -5.49
CA VAL A 269 15.81 -13.26 -5.04
C VAL A 269 15.59 -14.39 -6.05
N PHE A 270 16.18 -14.26 -7.24
CA PHE A 270 16.49 -15.43 -8.05
C PHE A 270 17.65 -16.17 -7.37
N ARG A 271 17.32 -16.96 -6.34
CA ARG A 271 18.24 -17.99 -5.87
C ARG A 271 18.19 -19.13 -6.89
N LYS A 272 19.24 -19.23 -7.70
CA LYS A 272 19.72 -20.54 -8.18
C LYS A 272 19.69 -21.49 -6.99
N MET A 273 18.85 -22.51 -7.05
CA MET A 273 18.76 -23.53 -6.01
C MET A 273 20.12 -24.24 -5.92
N PRO A 274 20.78 -24.23 -4.75
CA PRO A 274 21.75 -25.27 -4.44
C PRO A 274 20.95 -26.54 -4.19
N SER A 275 21.23 -27.56 -4.98
CA SER A 275 20.82 -28.94 -4.72
C SER A 275 21.33 -29.40 -3.36
N ALA A 276 20.42 -29.61 -2.40
CA ALA A 276 20.48 -30.63 -1.35
C ALA A 276 19.31 -30.43 -0.36
N ASN A 277 18.28 -31.28 -0.48
CA ASN A 277 17.13 -31.52 0.42
C ASN A 277 16.46 -30.28 1.05
N PRO A 278 15.32 -29.79 0.52
CA PRO A 278 14.58 -28.74 1.20
C PRO A 278 13.77 -29.36 2.34
N LYS A 279 14.09 -28.94 3.55
CA LYS A 279 13.22 -29.16 4.69
C LYS A 279 11.94 -28.37 4.45
N VAL A 280 10.81 -29.07 4.23
CA VAL A 280 9.47 -28.48 4.12
C VAL A 280 9.29 -27.44 5.23
N TYR A 281 8.98 -26.21 4.85
CA TYR A 281 8.76 -25.14 5.81
C TYR A 281 7.44 -25.38 6.55
N HIS A 282 7.50 -25.31 7.89
CA HIS A 282 6.36 -25.54 8.76
C HIS A 282 6.37 -24.58 9.95
N GLU A 283 5.41 -23.67 9.96
CA GLU A 283 5.11 -22.81 11.08
C GLU A 283 4.05 -23.44 11.98
N ARG A 284 4.41 -23.57 13.26
CA ARG A 284 3.52 -24.12 14.29
C ARG A 284 2.66 -23.03 14.90
N GLN A 285 1.46 -23.41 15.30
CA GLN A 285 0.48 -22.48 15.84
C GLN A 285 1.03 -21.85 17.12
N THR A 286 1.09 -20.52 17.11
CA THR A 286 1.33 -19.71 18.29
C THR A 286 0.10 -18.85 18.55
N ARG A 287 -0.41 -18.91 19.78
CA ARG A 287 -1.62 -18.18 20.21
C ARG A 287 -2.82 -18.53 19.29
N GLN A 288 -3.66 -17.57 18.90
CA GLN A 288 -4.82 -17.83 18.05
C GLN A 288 -4.58 -17.40 16.59
N LEU A 289 -3.32 -17.34 16.13
CA LEU A 289 -2.92 -16.85 14.80
C LEU A 289 -2.97 -17.93 13.70
N CYS A 290 -3.94 -18.85 13.72
CA CYS A 290 -3.97 -19.99 12.79
C CYS A 290 -4.04 -19.56 11.31
N ALA A 291 -4.71 -18.46 10.98
CA ALA A 291 -4.78 -17.95 9.60
C ALA A 291 -3.41 -17.43 9.10
N LEU A 292 -2.65 -16.74 9.97
CA LEU A 292 -1.28 -16.28 9.65
C LEU A 292 -0.39 -17.46 9.32
N HIS A 293 -0.38 -18.46 10.20
CA HIS A 293 0.45 -19.65 10.02
C HIS A 293 0.01 -20.46 8.80
N THR A 294 -1.29 -20.51 8.51
CA THR A 294 -1.84 -21.12 7.30
C THR A 294 -1.30 -20.45 6.05
N LEU A 295 -1.31 -19.11 5.98
CA LEU A 295 -0.76 -18.37 4.84
C LEU A 295 0.76 -18.57 4.70
N ASN A 296 1.51 -18.50 5.80
CA ASN A 296 2.96 -18.72 5.78
C ASN A 296 3.34 -20.15 5.38
N ASN A 297 2.57 -21.15 5.84
CA ASN A 297 2.71 -22.54 5.42
C ASN A 297 2.33 -22.72 3.95
N LEU A 298 1.24 -22.12 3.49
CA LEU A 298 0.83 -22.16 2.10
C LEU A 298 1.93 -21.59 1.19
N PHE A 299 2.53 -20.45 1.53
CA PHE A 299 3.60 -19.83 0.73
C PHE A 299 5.01 -20.34 1.07
N GLN A 300 5.12 -21.33 1.96
CA GLN A 300 6.39 -21.95 2.37
C GLN A 300 7.45 -20.94 2.82
N SER A 301 7.03 -19.89 3.53
CA SER A 301 7.92 -18.83 4.00
C SER A 301 7.41 -18.15 5.27
N ARG A 302 8.27 -18.02 6.28
CA ARG A 302 8.00 -17.30 7.53
C ARG A 302 7.72 -15.81 7.34
N GLN A 303 8.16 -15.26 6.21
CA GLN A 303 8.02 -13.84 5.89
C GLN A 303 6.93 -13.60 4.84
N ALA A 304 6.13 -14.62 4.50
CA ALA A 304 5.05 -14.45 3.53
C ALA A 304 4.04 -13.42 4.04
N PHE A 305 3.63 -13.53 5.31
CA PHE A 305 2.82 -12.55 6.01
C PHE A 305 3.31 -12.38 7.45
N THR A 306 3.10 -11.19 8.00
CA THR A 306 3.27 -10.93 9.42
C THR A 306 1.92 -10.68 10.09
N LYS A 307 1.89 -10.77 11.42
CA LYS A 307 0.69 -10.47 12.19
C LYS A 307 0.20 -9.04 11.92
N GLU A 308 1.13 -8.08 11.85
CA GLU A 308 0.83 -6.67 11.63
C GLU A 308 0.15 -6.46 10.25
N GLN A 309 0.59 -7.20 9.23
CA GLN A 309 -0.04 -7.16 7.91
C GLN A 309 -1.48 -7.70 7.95
N LEU A 310 -1.73 -8.82 8.65
CA LEU A 310 -3.10 -9.35 8.76
C LEU A 310 -3.98 -8.51 9.68
N ASP A 311 -3.43 -7.89 10.72
CA ASP A 311 -4.13 -6.91 11.56
C ASP A 311 -4.53 -5.68 10.74
N GLN A 312 -3.65 -5.21 9.84
CA GLN A 312 -3.96 -4.11 8.93
C GLN A 312 -5.05 -4.49 7.93
N ILE A 313 -4.97 -5.68 7.33
CA ILE A 313 -6.00 -6.20 6.42
C ILE A 313 -7.35 -6.31 7.14
N CYS A 314 -7.37 -6.84 8.38
CA CYS A 314 -8.58 -6.93 9.19
C CYS A 314 -9.18 -5.56 9.49
N THR A 315 -8.34 -4.53 9.69
CA THR A 315 -8.78 -3.16 9.94
C THR A 315 -9.38 -2.53 8.69
N ASN A 316 -8.78 -2.80 7.53
CA ASN A 316 -9.25 -2.29 6.24
C ASN A 316 -10.58 -2.94 5.79
N LEU A 317 -10.84 -4.20 6.16
CA LEU A 317 -12.05 -4.92 5.76
C LEU A 317 -13.30 -4.59 6.60
N ASN A 318 -13.15 -4.05 7.83
CA ASN A 318 -14.30 -3.67 8.66
C ASN A 318 -13.99 -2.45 9.55
N PRO A 319 -14.08 -1.22 9.01
CA PRO A 319 -13.62 0.00 9.68
C PRO A 319 -14.59 0.56 10.75
N ASN A 320 -15.82 0.04 10.88
CA ASN A 320 -16.92 0.73 11.57
C ASN A 320 -17.36 0.19 12.94
N VAL A 321 -16.52 -0.52 13.72
CA VAL A 321 -16.89 -0.91 15.10
C VAL A 321 -15.76 -0.67 16.10
N TRP A 322 -15.97 0.30 17.01
CA TRP A 322 -15.04 0.67 18.10
C TRP A 322 -14.79 -0.49 19.11
N LEU A 323 -15.64 -1.52 19.08
CA LEU A 323 -15.45 -2.84 19.69
C LEU A 323 -15.58 -3.92 18.61
N ASN A 324 -14.48 -4.20 17.91
CA ASN A 324 -14.45 -5.11 16.78
C ASN A 324 -14.86 -6.56 17.19
N PRO A 325 -15.98 -7.12 16.69
CA PRO A 325 -16.45 -8.48 17.01
C PRO A 325 -15.55 -9.60 16.46
N HIS A 326 -14.62 -9.26 15.56
CA HIS A 326 -13.56 -10.13 15.05
C HIS A 326 -12.19 -9.85 15.72
N ARG A 327 -12.14 -8.88 16.63
CA ARG A 327 -11.00 -8.63 17.52
C ARG A 327 -11.38 -9.13 18.90
N SER A 328 -10.95 -10.34 19.26
CA SER A 328 -10.90 -10.70 20.68
C SER A 328 -10.07 -9.62 21.39
N MET A 329 -10.63 -8.98 22.43
CA MET A 329 -10.14 -7.77 23.12
C MET A 329 -8.71 -7.83 23.72
N LEU A 330 -7.92 -8.84 23.36
CA LEU A 330 -6.54 -9.08 23.79
C LEU A 330 -5.56 -9.30 22.60
N GLY A 331 -5.98 -9.08 21.34
CA GLY A 331 -5.07 -9.15 20.18
C GLY A 331 -4.57 -10.56 19.84
N LEU A 332 -5.45 -11.56 19.94
CA LEU A 332 -5.07 -12.98 19.92
C LEU A 332 -5.00 -13.66 18.54
N GLY A 333 -5.59 -13.10 17.46
CA GLY A 333 -5.33 -13.55 16.08
C GLY A 333 -6.40 -14.34 15.31
N ASN A 334 -7.68 -14.34 15.72
CA ASN A 334 -8.76 -15.06 15.03
C ASN A 334 -9.22 -14.36 13.74
N TYR A 335 -8.40 -14.40 12.68
CA TYR A 335 -8.76 -13.81 11.39
C TYR A 335 -9.81 -14.64 10.64
N ASP A 336 -10.77 -13.95 10.02
CA ASP A 336 -11.80 -14.55 9.18
C ASP A 336 -11.31 -14.81 7.73
N ILE A 337 -12.17 -15.39 6.91
CA ILE A 337 -11.86 -15.72 5.53
C ILE A 337 -11.58 -14.50 4.65
N ASN A 338 -12.20 -13.35 4.91
CA ASN A 338 -12.02 -12.14 4.09
C ASN A 338 -10.58 -11.62 4.26
N VAL A 339 -10.04 -11.69 5.48
CA VAL A 339 -8.63 -11.37 5.73
C VAL A 339 -7.69 -12.29 4.96
N ILE A 340 -8.00 -13.58 4.88
CA ILE A 340 -7.23 -14.56 4.11
C ILE A 340 -7.33 -14.25 2.61
N MET A 341 -8.54 -13.97 2.09
CA MET A 341 -8.75 -13.65 0.66
C MET A 341 -7.98 -12.39 0.24
N GLN A 342 -8.07 -11.33 1.05
CA GLN A 342 -7.33 -10.09 0.78
C GLN A 342 -5.81 -10.31 0.88
N ALA A 343 -5.35 -11.12 1.83
CA ALA A 343 -3.94 -11.48 1.94
C ALA A 343 -3.46 -12.24 0.69
N LEU A 344 -4.24 -13.20 0.18
CA LEU A 344 -3.91 -13.93 -1.04
C LEU A 344 -3.79 -12.99 -2.26
N GLN A 345 -4.68 -12.00 -2.38
CA GLN A 345 -4.62 -11.02 -3.47
C GLN A 345 -3.31 -10.21 -3.47
N LEU A 346 -2.75 -9.89 -2.29
CA LEU A 346 -1.43 -9.24 -2.17
C LEU A 346 -0.26 -10.12 -2.67
N ARG A 347 -0.53 -11.37 -3.03
CA ARG A 347 0.42 -12.31 -3.63
C ARG A 347 -0.05 -12.78 -5.01
N ASN A 348 -0.91 -12.00 -5.67
CA ASN A 348 -1.51 -12.34 -6.97
C ASN A 348 -2.17 -13.73 -6.95
N CYS A 349 -2.82 -14.07 -5.84
CA CYS A 349 -3.56 -15.31 -5.68
C CYS A 349 -5.01 -15.02 -5.34
N GLU A 350 -5.91 -15.88 -5.79
CA GLU A 350 -7.33 -15.85 -5.48
C GLU A 350 -7.77 -17.13 -4.79
N ALA A 351 -8.75 -17.01 -3.89
CA ALA A 351 -9.41 -18.16 -3.27
C ALA A 351 -10.79 -18.38 -3.90
N ALA A 352 -11.01 -19.56 -4.46
CA ALA A 352 -12.30 -19.99 -4.96
C ALA A 352 -12.93 -21.01 -3.99
N TRP A 353 -14.20 -20.79 -3.62
CA TRP A 353 -14.95 -21.75 -2.81
C TRP A 353 -15.24 -23.03 -3.63
N PHE A 354 -14.82 -24.19 -3.12
CA PHE A 354 -15.19 -25.49 -3.68
C PHE A 354 -16.59 -25.97 -3.24
N ASP A 355 -17.47 -26.27 -4.20
CA ASP A 355 -18.78 -26.85 -3.92
C ASP A 355 -18.64 -28.31 -3.45
N LYS A 356 -18.85 -28.55 -2.15
CA LYS A 356 -18.73 -29.88 -1.51
C LYS A 356 -19.65 -30.97 -2.08
N ARG A 357 -20.65 -30.61 -2.90
CA ARG A 357 -21.51 -31.57 -3.61
C ARG A 357 -20.81 -32.18 -4.83
N LYS A 358 -19.69 -31.62 -5.27
CA LYS A 358 -18.88 -32.12 -6.37
C LYS A 358 -17.73 -32.97 -5.84
N ASP A 359 -17.30 -33.93 -6.66
CA ASP A 359 -16.11 -34.72 -6.36
C ASP A 359 -14.83 -33.87 -6.58
N PRO A 360 -13.89 -33.79 -5.62
CA PRO A 360 -12.64 -33.04 -5.76
C PRO A 360 -11.79 -33.40 -6.98
N GLU A 361 -11.97 -34.56 -7.58
CA GLU A 361 -11.27 -34.95 -8.82
C GLU A 361 -11.57 -34.03 -10.01
N CYS A 362 -12.65 -33.24 -9.95
CA CYS A 362 -12.95 -32.22 -10.95
C CYS A 362 -12.00 -31.01 -10.91
N ILE A 363 -11.12 -30.88 -9.91
CA ILE A 363 -10.15 -29.80 -9.81
C ILE A 363 -8.95 -30.09 -10.72
N ASP A 364 -8.58 -29.13 -11.57
CA ASP A 364 -7.35 -29.17 -12.34
C ASP A 364 -6.17 -28.72 -11.45
N LEU A 365 -5.37 -29.67 -10.98
CA LEU A 365 -4.24 -29.42 -10.06
C LEU A 365 -3.09 -28.65 -10.69
N SER A 366 -3.00 -28.55 -12.03
CA SER A 366 -1.88 -27.91 -12.73
C SER A 366 -1.83 -26.40 -12.53
N VAL A 367 -2.97 -25.79 -12.19
CA VAL A 367 -3.14 -24.35 -11.99
C VAL A 367 -3.35 -23.98 -10.52
N ILE A 368 -3.16 -24.92 -9.59
CA ILE A 368 -3.42 -24.74 -8.16
C ILE A 368 -2.13 -24.45 -7.39
N VAL A 369 -2.12 -23.32 -6.69
CA VAL A 369 -1.05 -22.96 -5.74
C VAL A 369 -1.13 -23.82 -4.49
N GLY A 370 -2.35 -24.08 -4.02
CA GLY A 370 -2.64 -24.97 -2.90
C GLY A 370 -4.10 -24.89 -2.46
N PHE A 371 -4.40 -25.42 -1.29
CA PHE A 371 -5.73 -25.47 -0.71
C PHE A 371 -5.73 -24.91 0.70
N ILE A 372 -6.85 -24.31 1.10
CA ILE A 372 -7.11 -23.92 2.48
C ILE A 372 -8.39 -24.61 2.94
N LEU A 373 -8.31 -25.35 4.04
CA LEU A 373 -9.45 -25.98 4.70
C LEU A 373 -9.86 -25.15 5.92
N ASN A 374 -11.17 -25.01 6.10
CA ASN A 374 -11.78 -24.45 7.30
C ASN A 374 -12.47 -25.58 8.08
N VAL A 375 -11.98 -25.91 9.27
CA VAL A 375 -12.49 -27.04 10.06
C VAL A 375 -12.95 -26.58 11.47
N PRO A 376 -13.95 -27.25 12.06
CA PRO A 376 -14.29 -27.05 13.48
C PRO A 376 -13.10 -27.44 14.37
N SER A 377 -12.93 -26.72 15.49
CA SER A 377 -11.83 -26.93 16.43
C SER A 377 -12.29 -26.86 17.88
N ASP A 378 -12.33 -28.01 18.55
CA ASP A 378 -12.68 -28.09 19.97
C ASP A 378 -11.50 -27.78 20.90
N TYR A 379 -11.79 -27.21 22.08
CA TYR A 379 -10.81 -26.98 23.14
C TYR A 379 -10.91 -28.11 24.18
N LYS A 380 -9.82 -28.87 24.36
CA LYS A 380 -9.71 -29.87 25.43
C LYS A 380 -9.03 -29.25 26.63
N PHE A 381 -9.75 -29.11 27.74
CA PHE A 381 -9.16 -28.74 29.04
C PHE A 381 -9.28 -29.93 29.98
N GLY A 382 -8.17 -30.65 30.18
CA GLY A 382 -8.17 -31.90 30.95
C GLY A 382 -9.08 -32.95 30.31
N PHE A 383 -10.00 -33.51 31.10
CA PHE A 383 -10.93 -34.57 30.67
C PHE A 383 -12.24 -34.03 30.05
N ILE A 384 -12.41 -32.70 29.94
CA ILE A 384 -13.65 -32.05 29.52
C ILE A 384 -13.42 -31.31 28.20
N THR A 385 -14.29 -31.56 27.22
CA THR A 385 -14.31 -30.84 25.94
C THR A 385 -15.31 -29.70 26.05
N LEU A 386 -14.85 -28.45 25.99
CA LEU A 386 -15.74 -27.28 26.05
C LEU A 386 -16.28 -26.98 24.64
N PRO A 387 -17.61 -26.88 24.44
CA PRO A 387 -18.24 -26.71 23.13
C PRO A 387 -18.21 -25.23 22.69
N LEU A 388 -17.00 -24.70 22.50
CA LEU A 388 -16.77 -23.38 21.91
C LEU A 388 -16.59 -23.56 20.40
N HIS A 389 -17.56 -23.11 19.60
CA HIS A 389 -17.59 -23.24 18.13
C HIS A 389 -16.49 -22.38 17.48
N LYS A 390 -15.22 -22.82 17.57
CA LYS A 390 -14.08 -22.13 16.95
C LYS A 390 -13.68 -22.81 15.64
N ARG A 391 -13.21 -21.99 14.70
CA ARG A 391 -12.75 -22.40 13.38
C ARG A 391 -11.23 -22.49 13.34
N HIS A 392 -10.70 -23.37 12.51
CA HIS A 392 -9.27 -23.56 12.32
C HIS A 392 -8.94 -23.71 10.84
N TRP A 393 -7.89 -22.99 10.44
CA TRP A 393 -7.43 -22.93 9.06
C TRP A 393 -6.25 -23.90 8.88
N ILE A 394 -6.29 -24.68 7.79
CA ILE A 394 -5.25 -25.65 7.45
C ILE A 394 -4.83 -25.42 5.99
N ALA A 395 -3.53 -25.32 5.75
CA ALA A 395 -2.98 -25.27 4.40
C ALA A 395 -2.61 -26.67 3.91
N VAL A 396 -2.92 -26.96 2.64
CA VAL A 396 -2.45 -28.16 1.94
C VAL A 396 -1.78 -27.71 0.65
N ARG A 397 -0.55 -28.17 0.39
CA ARG A 397 0.21 -27.77 -0.80
C ARG A 397 1.09 -28.88 -1.34
N ALA A 398 1.29 -28.87 -2.66
CA ALA A 398 2.29 -29.67 -3.34
C ALA A 398 3.69 -29.08 -3.12
N ILE A 399 4.61 -29.89 -2.61
CA ILE A 399 6.01 -29.54 -2.40
C ILE A 399 6.83 -30.71 -2.95
N GLU A 400 7.66 -30.44 -3.95
CA GLU A 400 8.48 -31.45 -4.64
C GLU A 400 7.68 -32.68 -5.13
N GLY A 401 6.49 -32.45 -5.70
CA GLY A 401 5.65 -33.50 -6.28
C GLY A 401 4.88 -34.36 -5.27
N LYS A 402 4.88 -34.00 -3.99
CA LYS A 402 4.04 -34.62 -2.96
C LYS A 402 3.19 -33.57 -2.24
N TYR A 403 1.98 -33.95 -1.87
CA TYR A 403 1.08 -33.12 -1.09
C TYR A 403 1.33 -33.29 0.40
N TYR A 404 1.32 -32.18 1.12
CA TYR A 404 1.50 -32.14 2.56
C TYR A 404 0.32 -31.45 3.23
N ASN A 405 -0.13 -32.02 4.34
CA ASN A 405 -0.95 -31.35 5.33
C ASN A 405 -0.03 -30.49 6.20
N LEU A 406 -0.21 -29.18 6.13
CA LEU A 406 0.58 -28.18 6.82
C LEU A 406 -0.21 -27.52 7.95
N ASP A 407 -1.07 -28.29 8.61
CA ASP A 407 -1.79 -27.86 9.80
C ASP A 407 -0.79 -27.38 10.87
N SER A 408 -0.89 -26.10 11.22
CA SER A 408 -0.05 -25.47 12.24
C SER A 408 -0.17 -26.12 13.63
N LYS A 409 -1.20 -26.91 13.92
CA LYS A 409 -1.31 -27.72 15.16
C LYS A 409 -0.42 -28.97 15.14
N LEU A 410 -0.01 -29.45 13.98
CA LEU A 410 0.90 -30.57 13.87
C LEU A 410 2.31 -30.16 14.30
N HIS A 411 3.02 -31.10 14.93
CA HIS A 411 4.42 -30.89 15.30
C HIS A 411 5.34 -30.80 14.07
N MET A 412 4.97 -31.45 12.97
CA MET A 412 5.68 -31.46 11.69
C MET A 412 4.68 -31.67 10.53
N PRO A 413 5.02 -31.29 9.28
CA PRO A 413 4.21 -31.56 8.10
C PRO A 413 3.88 -33.05 7.97
N GLU A 414 2.62 -33.35 7.68
CA GLU A 414 2.19 -34.71 7.42
C GLU A 414 2.11 -34.92 5.90
N CYS A 415 2.86 -35.89 5.39
CA CYS A 415 2.85 -36.22 3.97
C CYS A 415 1.57 -36.95 3.61
N ILE A 416 0.73 -36.33 2.77
CA ILE A 416 -0.46 -36.97 2.20
C ILE A 416 -0.04 -37.88 1.04
N GLY A 417 0.93 -37.43 0.23
CA GLY A 417 1.51 -38.22 -0.86
C GLY A 417 1.09 -37.73 -2.26
N THR A 418 0.59 -38.64 -3.08
CA THR A 418 0.25 -38.43 -4.49
C THR A 418 -1.08 -37.67 -4.69
N GLU A 419 -1.39 -37.30 -5.93
CA GLU A 419 -2.67 -36.65 -6.29
C GLU A 419 -3.89 -37.50 -5.92
N GLN A 420 -3.84 -38.82 -6.15
CA GLN A 420 -4.96 -39.71 -5.79
C GLN A 420 -5.17 -39.74 -4.26
N GLN A 421 -4.07 -39.71 -3.50
CA GLN A 421 -4.12 -39.67 -2.03
C GLN A 421 -4.62 -38.31 -1.53
N LEU A 422 -4.28 -37.21 -2.22
CA LEU A 422 -4.87 -35.90 -1.97
C LEU A 422 -6.38 -35.91 -2.17
N PHE A 423 -6.89 -36.43 -3.29
CA PHE A 423 -8.33 -36.46 -3.54
C PHE A 423 -9.07 -37.34 -2.52
N ALA A 424 -8.49 -38.49 -2.14
CA ALA A 424 -9.03 -39.31 -1.06
C ALA A 424 -9.08 -38.56 0.28
N TYR A 425 -8.01 -37.84 0.61
CA TYR A 425 -7.94 -36.98 1.78
C TYR A 425 -9.01 -35.88 1.74
N LEU A 426 -9.12 -35.12 0.63
CA LEU A 426 -10.12 -34.05 0.48
C LEU A 426 -11.55 -34.57 0.56
N ARG A 427 -11.86 -35.72 -0.06
CA ARG A 427 -13.16 -36.38 0.07
C ARG A 427 -13.49 -36.68 1.53
N GLN A 428 -12.54 -37.26 2.28
CA GLN A 428 -12.70 -37.53 3.70
C GLN A 428 -12.94 -36.24 4.50
N GLN A 429 -12.22 -35.16 4.18
CA GLN A 429 -12.41 -33.86 4.83
C GLN A 429 -13.77 -33.23 4.50
N LEU A 430 -14.35 -33.48 3.32
CA LEU A 430 -15.62 -32.89 2.88
C LEU A 430 -16.87 -33.68 3.29
N GLN A 431 -16.72 -34.89 3.85
CA GLN A 431 -17.86 -35.68 4.36
C GLN A 431 -18.56 -35.02 5.55
N ALA A 432 -17.83 -34.23 6.34
CA ALA A 432 -18.41 -33.50 7.46
C ALA A 432 -19.06 -32.20 6.98
N ASN A 433 -20.31 -31.98 7.39
CA ASN A 433 -21.11 -30.86 6.88
C ASN A 433 -20.59 -29.47 7.27
N ASP A 434 -19.78 -29.40 8.31
CA ASP A 434 -19.24 -28.18 8.88
C ASP A 434 -17.84 -27.84 8.35
N ARG A 435 -17.32 -28.54 7.34
CA ARG A 435 -16.01 -28.25 6.74
C ARG A 435 -16.16 -27.55 5.40
N GLU A 436 -15.25 -26.62 5.14
CA GLU A 436 -15.21 -25.85 3.89
C GLU A 436 -13.82 -25.97 3.26
N LEU A 437 -13.78 -25.97 1.92
CA LEU A 437 -12.57 -26.06 1.12
C LEU A 437 -12.48 -24.87 0.18
N PHE A 438 -11.33 -24.21 0.22
CA PHE A 438 -10.95 -23.14 -0.70
C PHE A 438 -9.79 -23.63 -1.58
N VAL A 439 -9.94 -23.41 -2.88
CA VAL A 439 -8.93 -23.70 -3.90
C VAL A 439 -8.20 -22.42 -4.21
N ILE A 440 -6.86 -22.42 -4.11
CA ILE A 440 -6.04 -21.22 -4.29
C ILE A 440 -5.36 -21.26 -5.66
N ILE A 441 -5.57 -20.22 -6.47
CA ILE A 441 -5.08 -20.11 -7.84
C ILE A 441 -4.31 -18.80 -8.04
N GLU A 442 -3.40 -18.75 -9.02
CA GLU A 442 -2.73 -17.49 -9.40
C GLU A 442 -3.65 -16.63 -10.27
N SER A 443 -3.72 -15.33 -9.97
CA SER A 443 -4.50 -14.33 -10.71
C SER A 443 -3.80 -13.96 -12.02
N SER A 444 -4.46 -14.20 -13.17
CA SER A 444 -3.96 -13.75 -14.48
C SER A 444 -4.39 -12.29 -14.77
N ALA A 445 -3.44 -11.43 -15.12
CA ALA A 445 -3.62 -9.97 -15.22
C ALA A 445 -4.59 -9.43 -16.29
N ASN A 446 -5.30 -10.27 -17.05
CA ASN A 446 -6.27 -9.84 -18.05
C ASN A 446 -7.46 -10.81 -18.07
N GLU A 447 -8.61 -10.35 -17.58
CA GLU A 447 -10.00 -10.71 -17.97
C GLU A 447 -10.96 -10.49 -16.79
N THR A 448 -11.71 -9.40 -16.87
CA THR A 448 -13.01 -9.26 -16.20
C THR A 448 -13.98 -10.24 -16.86
N ASP A 449 -14.51 -11.19 -16.08
CA ASP A 449 -15.44 -12.27 -16.43
C ASP A 449 -14.89 -13.50 -17.20
N ALA A 450 -14.51 -14.56 -16.47
CA ALA A 450 -14.47 -15.93 -16.99
C ALA A 450 -14.91 -16.97 -15.93
N PRO A 451 -15.73 -17.99 -16.28
CA PRO A 451 -16.19 -19.00 -15.34
C PRO A 451 -15.08 -20.03 -15.04
N LYS A 452 -14.68 -20.15 -13.78
CA LYS A 452 -14.01 -21.31 -13.15
C LYS A 452 -12.89 -22.00 -13.98
N LYS A 453 -11.82 -21.27 -14.29
CA LYS A 453 -10.57 -21.76 -14.95
C LYS A 453 -9.82 -22.91 -14.22
N TRP A 454 -10.29 -23.37 -13.06
CA TRP A 454 -9.65 -24.39 -12.22
C TRP A 454 -10.41 -25.72 -12.15
N LEU A 455 -11.52 -25.84 -12.89
CA LEU A 455 -12.23 -27.10 -13.07
C LEU A 455 -11.75 -27.77 -14.36
N LYS A 456 -11.56 -29.08 -14.34
CA LYS A 456 -11.30 -29.86 -15.56
C LYS A 456 -12.49 -29.71 -16.50
N ASP A 457 -12.21 -29.38 -17.77
CA ASP A 457 -13.21 -29.33 -18.82
C ASP A 457 -13.87 -30.71 -18.97
N THR A 458 -15.14 -30.83 -18.59
CA THR A 458 -15.91 -32.07 -18.78
C THR A 458 -16.23 -32.37 -20.25
N ASN A 459 -15.70 -31.61 -21.21
CA ASN A 459 -15.94 -31.77 -22.65
C ASN A 459 -14.71 -32.21 -23.47
N LYS A 460 -13.64 -32.72 -22.82
CA LYS A 460 -12.55 -33.41 -23.52
C LYS A 460 -12.41 -34.87 -23.05
N SER A 461 -13.49 -35.64 -23.19
CA SER A 461 -13.44 -37.10 -23.21
C SER A 461 -14.59 -37.67 -24.05
N SER A 462 -14.55 -37.43 -25.36
CA SER A 462 -15.22 -38.26 -26.38
C SER A 462 -14.78 -37.86 -27.79
N SER A 463 -13.49 -37.96 -28.09
CA SER A 463 -13.03 -38.00 -29.49
C SER A 463 -11.61 -38.56 -29.61
N SER A 464 -11.43 -39.82 -29.18
CA SER A 464 -10.46 -40.75 -29.77
C SER A 464 -10.54 -42.04 -28.97
N ASP A 465 -11.21 -43.04 -29.54
CA ASP A 465 -10.84 -44.47 -29.51
C ASP A 465 -12.06 -45.30 -29.88
N LEU A 466 -12.36 -45.32 -31.17
CA LEU A 466 -13.01 -46.47 -31.80
C LEU A 466 -11.91 -47.20 -32.58
N PRO A 467 -11.50 -48.41 -32.17
CA PRO A 467 -10.47 -49.15 -32.85
C PRO A 467 -10.96 -49.57 -34.24
N SER A 468 -10.09 -49.39 -35.23
CA SER A 468 -10.22 -49.94 -36.57
C SER A 468 -10.31 -51.47 -36.49
N THR A 469 -11.53 -52.00 -36.59
CA THR A 469 -11.75 -53.43 -36.81
C THR A 469 -11.39 -53.75 -38.26
N THR A 470 -10.17 -54.23 -38.47
CA THR A 470 -9.82 -55.04 -39.65
C THR A 470 -10.66 -56.32 -39.62
N MET A 471 -11.73 -56.36 -40.41
CA MET A 471 -12.28 -57.63 -40.89
C MET A 471 -11.37 -58.15 -42.00
N ASN A 472 -10.65 -59.23 -41.71
CA ASN A 472 -10.24 -60.19 -42.73
C ASN A 472 -10.58 -61.58 -42.20
N GLY A 473 -11.56 -62.20 -42.83
CA GLY A 473 -12.04 -63.54 -42.56
C GLY A 473 -13.00 -63.97 -43.65
N HIS A 474 -12.46 -64.29 -44.83
CA HIS A 474 -13.13 -65.20 -45.75
C HIS A 474 -13.46 -66.50 -45.02
N VAL A 475 -14.61 -67.11 -45.33
CA VAL A 475 -14.73 -68.51 -45.78
C VAL A 475 -16.22 -68.87 -45.95
N SER A 476 -16.51 -69.47 -47.12
CA SER A 476 -17.74 -70.10 -47.63
C SER A 476 -18.79 -69.20 -48.26
#